data_AF-A0A4Q0SCY9-F1
#
_entry.id   AF-A0A4Q0SCY9-F1
#
_cell.length_a   1.000
_cell.length_b   1.000
_cell.length_c   1.000
_cell.angle_alpha   90.00
_cell.angle_beta   90.00
_cell.angle_gamma   90.00
#
_symmetry.space_group_name_H-M   'P 1'
#
loop_
_entity.id
_entity.type
_entity.pdbx_description
1 polymer ?
#
loop_
_entity_poly.entity_id
_entity_poly.type
_entity_poly.pdbx_seq_one_letter_code
_entity_poly.pdbx_strand_id
1 'polypeptide(L)'
;MQKERKRQGLRQDELAMVSGTGKRFIVDLEAGKSTCQLGRSLHVANVLGLRIDDVLKDAQARRANTSETPDIPDSDEEEPHGPSSGLL
;
A
#
# COMPACT_ATOMS: atom_id res chain seq x y z
N MET A 1 -6.92 -7.77 4.87
CA MET A 1 -7.27 -9.10 5.42
C MET A 1 -6.86 -9.26 6.87
N GLN A 2 -5.59 -9.55 7.20
CA GLN A 2 -5.18 -9.86 8.57
C GLN A 2 -5.55 -8.79 9.61
N LYS A 3 -5.33 -7.50 9.28
CA LYS A 3 -5.70 -6.37 10.15
C LYS A 3 -7.19 -6.37 10.46
N GLU A 4 -8.01 -6.53 9.42
CA GLU A 4 -9.46 -6.50 9.54
C GLU A 4 -10.00 -7.70 10.32
N ARG A 5 -9.51 -8.91 10.04
CA ARG A 5 -9.86 -10.09 10.84
C ARG A 5 -9.56 -9.86 12.33
N LYS A 6 -8.37 -9.37 12.66
CA LYS A 6 -7.97 -9.08 14.05
C LYS A 6 -8.84 -7.99 14.66
N ARG A 7 -9.20 -6.95 13.92
CA ARG A 7 -10.11 -5.88 14.36
C ARG A 7 -11.48 -6.43 14.77
N GLN A 8 -11.95 -7.47 14.07
CA GLN A 8 -13.21 -8.17 14.38
C GLN A 8 -13.07 -9.28 15.44
N GLY A 9 -11.88 -9.48 16.03
CA GLY A 9 -11.65 -10.50 17.06
C GLY A 9 -11.68 -11.96 16.56
N LEU A 10 -11.75 -12.18 15.25
CA LEU A 10 -11.87 -13.52 14.66
C LEU A 10 -10.53 -14.25 14.66
N ARG A 11 -10.52 -15.56 14.91
CA ARG A 11 -9.42 -16.48 14.66
C ARG A 11 -9.39 -16.89 13.17
N GLN A 12 -8.26 -17.43 12.71
CA GLN A 12 -8.10 -17.79 11.28
C GLN A 12 -8.99 -18.95 10.83
N ASP A 13 -9.23 -19.91 11.70
CA ASP A 13 -10.16 -21.03 11.50
C ASP A 13 -11.62 -20.59 11.58
N GLU A 14 -11.96 -19.62 12.43
CA GLU A 14 -13.29 -18.99 12.43
C GLU A 14 -13.54 -18.29 11.11
N LEU A 15 -12.59 -17.47 10.63
CA LEU A 15 -12.67 -16.84 9.31
C LEU A 15 -12.77 -17.88 8.19
N ALA A 16 -12.00 -18.97 8.27
CA ALA A 16 -12.07 -20.06 7.31
C ALA A 16 -13.47 -20.69 7.28
N MET A 17 -14.08 -20.91 8.44
CA MET A 17 -15.42 -21.46 8.58
C MET A 17 -16.48 -20.55 7.95
N VAL A 18 -16.52 -19.26 8.32
CA VAL A 18 -17.53 -18.33 7.78
C VAL A 18 -17.36 -18.02 6.30
N SER A 19 -16.14 -18.17 5.76
CA SER A 19 -15.86 -17.98 4.33
C SER A 19 -15.93 -19.26 3.49
N GLY A 20 -16.25 -20.42 4.10
CA GLY A 20 -16.26 -21.70 3.40
C GLY A 20 -14.91 -22.09 2.79
N THR A 21 -13.81 -21.69 3.44
CA THR A 21 -12.44 -21.99 2.99
C THR A 21 -11.68 -22.86 3.99
N GLY A 22 -10.51 -23.36 3.58
CA GLY A 22 -9.63 -24.10 4.49
C GLY A 22 -8.73 -23.16 5.28
N LYS A 23 -8.41 -23.48 6.53
CA LYS A 23 -7.49 -22.68 7.37
C LYS A 23 -6.15 -22.38 6.68
N ARG A 24 -5.59 -23.35 5.93
CA ARG A 24 -4.34 -23.13 5.16
C ARG A 24 -4.49 -22.04 4.10
N PHE A 25 -5.66 -21.93 3.46
CA PHE A 25 -5.93 -20.85 2.51
C PHE A 25 -5.92 -19.48 3.21
N ILE A 26 -6.56 -19.35 4.38
CA ILE A 26 -6.53 -18.11 5.15
C ILE A 26 -5.11 -17.74 5.58
N VAL A 27 -4.30 -18.72 6.01
CA VAL A 27 -2.89 -18.51 6.35
C VAL A 27 -2.10 -17.97 5.14
N ASP A 28 -2.18 -18.66 4.00
CA ASP A 28 -1.49 -18.24 2.76
C ASP A 28 -1.97 -16.85 2.28
N LEU A 29 -3.28 -16.58 2.37
CA LEU A 29 -3.88 -15.31 2.00
C LEU A 29 -3.42 -14.16 2.91
N GLU A 30 -3.39 -14.37 4.23
CA GLU A 30 -2.91 -13.37 5.19
C GLU A 30 -1.40 -13.13 5.08
N ALA A 31 -0.64 -14.14 4.67
CA ALA A 31 0.78 -14.01 4.34
C ALA A 31 1.03 -13.28 3.01
N GLY A 32 -0.02 -12.99 2.23
CA GLY A 32 0.09 -12.27 0.96
C GLY A 32 0.62 -13.13 -0.20
N LYS A 33 0.44 -14.45 -0.14
CA LYS A 33 0.89 -15.35 -1.20
C LYS A 33 0.20 -15.02 -2.52
N SER A 34 1.00 -14.67 -3.53
CA SER A 34 0.52 -14.24 -4.86
C SER A 34 -0.25 -15.32 -5.63
N THR A 35 -0.03 -16.59 -5.29
CA THR A 35 -0.70 -17.74 -5.93
C THR A 35 -2.09 -18.04 -5.34
N CYS A 36 -2.58 -17.27 -4.37
CA CYS A 36 -3.94 -17.42 -3.84
C CYS A 36 -4.98 -17.14 -4.94
N GLN A 37 -5.94 -18.05 -5.10
CA GLN A 37 -7.00 -17.89 -6.11
C GLN A 37 -7.80 -16.60 -5.88
N LEU A 38 -7.73 -15.69 -6.86
CA LEU A 38 -8.31 -14.35 -6.76
C LEU A 38 -9.79 -14.37 -6.36
N GLY A 39 -10.62 -15.21 -6.99
CA GLY A 39 -12.05 -15.30 -6.66
C GLY A 39 -12.31 -15.65 -5.19
N ARG A 40 -11.54 -16.58 -4.62
CA ARG A 40 -11.66 -16.93 -3.20
C ARG A 40 -11.13 -15.84 -2.29
N SER A 41 -10.05 -15.17 -2.68
CA SER A 41 -9.49 -14.04 -1.95
C SER A 41 -10.50 -12.89 -1.86
N LEU A 42 -11.19 -12.59 -2.96
CA LEU A 42 -12.25 -11.58 -3.02
C LEU A 42 -13.48 -11.99 -2.20
N HIS A 43 -13.86 -13.27 -2.24
CA HIS A 43 -14.93 -13.78 -1.39
C HIS A 43 -14.63 -13.58 0.11
N VAL A 44 -13.41 -13.93 0.56
CA VAL A 44 -12.96 -13.68 1.94
C VAL A 44 -12.95 -12.18 2.27
N ALA A 45 -12.57 -11.32 1.32
CA ALA A 45 -12.63 -9.87 1.49
C ALA A 45 -14.05 -9.41 1.83
N ASN A 46 -15.02 -9.88 1.04
CA ASN A 46 -16.41 -9.52 1.18
C ASN A 46 -17.00 -10.02 2.51
N VAL A 47 -16.63 -11.22 2.96
CA VAL A 47 -17.02 -11.74 4.29
C VAL A 47 -16.50 -10.86 5.42
N LEU A 48 -15.31 -10.28 5.28
CA LEU A 48 -14.74 -9.32 6.22
C LEU A 48 -15.30 -7.90 6.06
N GLY A 49 -16.19 -7.64 5.09
CA GLY A 49 -16.70 -6.31 4.78
C GLY A 49 -15.69 -5.39 4.08
N LEU A 50 -14.61 -5.94 3.53
CA LEU A 50 -13.62 -5.19 2.77
C LEU A 50 -14.07 -5.07 1.32
N ARG A 51 -14.33 -3.85 0.87
CA ARG A 51 -14.72 -3.58 -0.51
C ARG A 51 -13.59 -2.94 -1.31
N ILE A 52 -13.57 -3.22 -2.61
CA ILE A 52 -12.55 -2.68 -3.53
C ILE A 52 -12.67 -1.16 -3.65
N ASP A 53 -13.88 -0.60 -3.57
CA ASP A 53 -14.10 0.84 -3.66
C ASP A 53 -13.46 1.61 -2.51
N ASP A 54 -13.36 1.01 -1.31
CA ASP A 54 -12.68 1.62 -0.17
C ASP A 54 -11.18 1.82 -0.45
N VAL A 55 -10.55 0.87 -1.15
CA VAL A 55 -9.14 0.96 -1.57
C VAL A 55 -8.95 2.04 -2.63
N LEU A 56 -9.89 2.16 -3.57
CA LEU A 56 -9.83 3.18 -4.61
C LEU A 56 -9.97 4.59 -4.04
N LYS A 57 -10.89 4.78 -3.09
CA LYS A 57 -11.08 6.06 -2.37
C LYS A 57 -9.82 6.46 -1.60
N ASP A 58 -9.20 5.52 -0.88
CA ASP A 58 -7.95 5.74 -0.15
C ASP A 58 -6.79 6.12 -1.11
N ALA A 59 -6.68 5.43 -2.26
CA ALA A 59 -5.67 5.76 -3.26
C ALA A 59 -5.85 7.16 -3.87
N GLN A 60 -7.10 7.57 -4.11
CA GLN A 60 -7.42 8.91 -4.59
C GLN A 60 -7.09 10.00 -3.55
N ALA A 61 -7.44 9.77 -2.28
CA ALA A 61 -7.11 10.67 -1.19
C ALA A 61 -5.58 10.88 -1.06
N ARG A 62 -4.79 9.81 -1.20
CA ARG A 62 -3.33 9.89 -1.19
C ARG A 62 -2.76 10.71 -2.37
N ARG A 63 -3.34 10.57 -3.56
CA ARG A 63 -2.94 11.37 -4.74
C ARG A 63 -3.22 12.85 -4.56
N ALA A 64 -4.37 13.20 -3.98
CA ALA A 64 -4.71 14.60 -3.70
C ALA A 64 -3.71 15.27 -2.73
N ASN A 65 -3.07 14.50 -1.85
CA ASN A 65 -2.08 15.03 -0.90
C ASN A 65 -0.65 15.17 -1.46
N THR A 66 -0.36 14.75 -2.69
CA THR A 66 0.98 14.83 -3.30
C THR A 66 1.16 16.04 -4.23
N SER A 67 0.16 16.91 -4.35
CA SER A 67 0.22 18.09 -5.23
C SER A 67 0.97 19.30 -4.64
N GLU A 68 1.84 19.10 -3.66
CA GLU A 68 2.85 20.12 -3.33
C GLU A 68 3.91 20.07 -4.45
N THR A 69 3.76 20.97 -5.43
CA THR A 69 4.82 21.26 -6.38
C THR A 69 6.09 21.54 -5.57
N PRO A 70 7.21 20.85 -5.82
CA PRO A 70 8.47 21.23 -5.19
C PRO A 70 8.70 22.71 -5.50
N ASP A 71 8.78 23.53 -4.45
CA ASP A 71 9.23 24.92 -4.56
C ASP A 71 10.70 24.82 -4.94
N ILE A 72 10.98 24.85 -6.25
CA ILE A 72 12.35 24.90 -6.75
C ILE A 72 12.81 26.31 -6.40
N PRO A 73 13.71 26.50 -5.42
CA PRO A 73 14.28 27.81 -5.21
C PRO A 73 14.96 28.20 -6.51
N ASP A 74 14.63 29.39 -7.02
CA ASP A 74 15.36 30.02 -8.12
C ASP A 74 16.85 29.85 -7.79
N SER A 75 17.50 28.94 -8.53
CA SER A 75 18.89 28.61 -8.26
C SER A 75 19.68 29.81 -8.72
N ASP A 76 20.23 30.55 -7.76
CA ASP A 76 21.20 31.60 -8.02
C ASP A 76 22.26 31.04 -8.97
N GLU A 77 22.29 31.54 -10.20
CA GLU A 77 23.30 31.17 -11.18
C GLU A 77 24.67 31.59 -10.64
N GLU A 78 25.43 30.65 -10.08
CA GLU A 78 26.81 30.93 -9.67
C GLU A 78 27.69 31.15 -10.91
N GLU A 79 28.18 32.38 -11.08
CA GLU A 79 29.25 32.72 -12.02
C GLU A 79 30.49 31.83 -11.80
N PRO A 80 31.11 31.28 -12.85
CA PRO A 80 32.28 30.43 -12.70
C PRO A 80 33.51 31.27 -12.33
N HIS A 81 34.08 31.03 -11.14
CA HIS A 81 35.39 31.59 -10.75
C HIS A 81 36.49 31.15 -11.72
N GLY A 82 37.06 32.12 -12.44
CA GLY A 82 38.23 31.92 -13.31
C GLY A 82 39.52 31.65 -12.52
N PRO A 83 40.51 30.96 -13.11
CA PRO A 83 41.71 30.56 -12.38
C PRO A 83 42.69 31.74 -12.25
N SER A 84 43.08 32.07 -11.01
CA SER A 84 44.23 32.92 -10.73
C SER A 84 45.51 32.07 -10.74
N SER A 85 46.26 32.15 -11.85
CA SER A 85 47.61 31.60 -11.95
C SER A 85 48.61 32.75 -11.96
N GLY A 86 49.07 33.14 -10.77
CA GLY A 86 50.23 34.02 -10.60
C GLY A 86 51.46 33.19 -10.24
N LEU A 87 52.33 32.94 -11.21
CA LEU A 87 53.67 32.39 -11.00
C LEU A 87 54.67 33.55 -11.07
N LEU A 88 55.32 33.87 -9.94
CA LEU A 88 56.65 34.52 -9.86
C LEU A 88 57.41 33.89 -8.69
#